data_AF-A0A2D7VNK8-F1
#
_entry.id   AF-A0A2D7VNK8-F1
#
_cell.length_a   1.000
_cell.length_b   1.000
_cell.length_c   1.000
_cell.angle_alpha   90.00
_cell.angle_beta   90.00
_cell.angle_gamma   90.00
#
_symmetry.space_group_name_H-M   'P 1'
#
loop_
_entity.id
_entity.type
_entity.pdbx_description
1 polymer ?
#
loop_
_entity_poly.entity_id
_entity_poly.type
_entity_poly.pdbx_seq_one_letter_code
_entity_poly.pdbx_strand_id
1 'polypeptide(L)' 'GDFANFLPNGNYRNQWYLNDSGSPTILAIGIHGQWLYIEPKSQTVIVKFSSEAQPVDEAADIELIEFFDRVCRVLN' A
#
# COMPACT_ATOMS: atom_id res chain seq x y z
N GLY A 1 6.88 10.03 6.83
CA GLY A 1 6.57 10.72 5.57
C GLY A 1 5.23 11.37 5.74
N ASP A 2 4.98 12.44 5.00
CA ASP A 2 3.60 12.86 4.77
C ASP A 2 3.03 11.88 3.73
N PHE A 3 1.98 11.15 4.12
CA PHE A 3 1.32 10.15 3.27
C PHE A 3 -0.17 10.47 3.10
N ALA A 4 -0.58 11.67 3.50
CA ALA A 4 -1.99 12.07 3.46
C ALA A 4 -2.58 12.04 2.05
N ASN A 5 -1.75 12.22 1.01
CA ASN A 5 -2.21 12.23 -0.37
C ASN A 5 -2.70 10.87 -0.86
N PHE A 6 -2.05 9.77 -0.45
CA PHE A 6 -2.39 8.42 -0.91
C PHE A 6 -2.93 7.49 0.19
N LEU A 7 -2.91 7.96 1.43
CA LEU A 7 -3.64 7.39 2.57
C LEU A 7 -4.48 8.49 3.23
N PRO A 8 -5.52 9.02 2.55
CA PRO A 8 -6.26 10.21 3.00
C PRO A 8 -6.97 10.02 4.35
N ASN A 9 -7.36 8.78 4.67
CA ASN A 9 -7.90 8.39 5.98
C ASN A 9 -6.95 7.44 6.72
N GLY A 10 -5.65 7.58 6.41
CA GLY A 10 -4.61 6.69 6.88
C GLY A 10 -4.43 6.75 8.40
N ASN A 11 -4.22 5.58 9.01
CA ASN A 11 -3.80 5.49 10.40
C ASN A 11 -2.43 4.81 10.49
N TYR A 12 -1.62 5.19 11.48
CA TYR A 12 -0.35 4.53 11.77
C TYR A 12 -0.32 3.98 13.19
N ARG A 13 -0.07 2.67 13.33
CA ARG A 13 0.06 2.02 14.64
C ARG A 13 0.99 0.82 14.54
N ASN A 14 1.82 0.61 15.56
CA ASN A 14 2.70 -0.56 15.67
C ASN A 14 3.58 -0.82 14.43
N GLN A 15 4.07 0.24 13.79
CA GLN A 15 4.88 0.19 12.56
C GLN A 15 4.12 -0.25 11.29
N TRP A 16 2.80 -0.13 11.28
CA TRP A 16 1.95 -0.39 10.12
C TRP A 16 1.09 0.81 9.77
N TYR A 17 0.88 1.00 8.48
CA TYR A 17 -0.11 1.89 7.92
C TYR A 17 -1.41 1.13 7.69
N LEU A 18 -2.53 1.78 7.91
CA LEU A 18 -3.85 1.28 7.57
C LEU A 18 -4.51 2.27 6.63
N ASN A 19 -5.12 1.78 5.55
CA ASN A 19 -6.00 2.57 4.70
C ASN A 19 -7.46 2.29 5.08
N ASP A 20 -8.28 3.33 5.18
CA ASP A 20 -9.70 3.22 5.59
C ASP A 20 -10.66 3.41 4.40
N SER A 21 -10.36 2.79 3.26
CA SER A 21 -11.27 2.79 2.10
C SER A 21 -12.15 1.53 2.08
N GLY A 22 -13.06 1.40 3.06
CA GLY A 22 -14.14 0.41 3.07
C GLY A 22 -13.74 -1.06 3.28
N SER A 23 -12.45 -1.40 3.10
CA SER A 23 -11.77 -2.60 3.60
C SER A 23 -10.45 -2.15 4.22
N PRO A 24 -10.13 -2.49 5.48
CA PRO A 24 -8.90 -2.04 6.09
C PRO A 24 -7.71 -2.80 5.49
N THR A 25 -7.08 -2.23 4.46
CA THR A 25 -5.80 -2.74 3.97
C THR A 25 -4.72 -2.34 4.96
N ILE A 26 -3.82 -3.29 5.23
CA ILE A 26 -2.71 -3.12 6.15
C ILE A 26 -1.44 -3.12 5.32
N LEU A 27 -0.61 -2.11 5.49
CA LEU A 27 0.55 -1.90 4.63
C LEU A 27 1.80 -1.48 5.39
N ALA A 28 2.95 -1.93 4.89
CA ALA A 28 4.26 -1.44 5.26
C ALA A 28 4.97 -0.96 4.00
N ILE A 29 5.52 0.25 4.06
CA ILE A 29 6.14 0.96 2.94
C ILE A 29 7.59 1.21 3.30
N GLY A 30 8.49 0.86 2.38
CA GLY A 30 9.90 1.21 2.46
C GLY A 30 10.33 2.03 1.25
N ILE A 31 11.32 2.90 1.46
CA ILE A 31 11.93 3.71 0.40
C ILE A 31 12.48 2.82 -0.73
N HIS A 32 12.67 3.39 -1.91
CA HIS A 32 13.07 2.65 -3.13
C HIS A 32 12.05 1.57 -3.54
N GLY A 33 10.77 1.78 -3.22
CA GLY A 33 9.64 0.99 -3.73
C GLY A 33 9.44 -0.36 -3.04
N GLN A 34 9.73 -0.50 -1.75
CA GLN A 34 9.44 -1.74 -0.99
C GLN A 34 8.01 -1.73 -0.47
N TRP A 35 7.28 -2.83 -0.64
CA TRP A 35 5.90 -2.94 -0.18
C TRP A 35 5.59 -4.31 0.41
N LEU A 36 4.85 -4.26 1.52
CA LEU A 36 4.04 -5.36 2.02
C LEU A 36 2.61 -4.86 2.14
N TYR A 37 1.70 -5.45 1.37
CA TYR A 37 0.30 -5.05 1.28
C TYR A 37 -0.59 -6.26 1.62
N ILE A 38 -1.51 -6.07 2.55
CA ILE A 38 -2.37 -7.13 3.09
C ILE A 38 -3.83 -6.68 2.95
N GLU A 39 -4.63 -7.44 2.20
CA GLU A 39 -6.07 -7.22 2.03
C GLU A 39 -6.82 -8.43 2.64
N PRO A 40 -7.33 -8.30 3.88
CA PRO A 40 -7.98 -9.40 4.58
C PRO A 40 -9.21 -9.96 3.85
N LYS A 41 -9.97 -9.11 3.15
CA LYS A 41 -11.22 -9.52 2.51
C LYS A 41 -11.01 -10.55 1.40
N SER A 42 -9.97 -10.34 0.59
CA SER A 42 -9.57 -11.27 -0.49
C SER A 42 -8.58 -12.33 -0.01
N GLN A 43 -8.24 -12.35 1.29
CA GLN A 43 -7.22 -13.21 1.89
C GLN A 43 -5.87 -13.17 1.15
N THR A 44 -5.52 -11.98 0.63
CA THR A 44 -4.36 -11.80 -0.24
C THR A 44 -3.26 -11.02 0.48
N VAL A 45 -2.02 -11.47 0.30
CA VAL A 45 -0.80 -10.75 0.69
C VAL A 45 0.04 -10.53 -0.57
N ILE A 46 0.43 -9.28 -0.81
CA ILE A 46 1.30 -8.88 -1.91
C ILE A 46 2.61 -8.38 -1.33
N VAL A 47 3.72 -8.88 -1.88
CA VAL A 47 5.08 -8.46 -1.52
C VAL A 47 5.77 -7.93 -2.78
N LYS A 48 6.31 -6.71 -2.71
CA LYS A 48 7.12 -6.12 -3.78
C LYS A 48 8.48 -5.72 -3.24
N PHE A 49 9.52 -6.29 -3.84
CA PHE A 49 10.89 -5.81 -3.71
C PHE A 49 11.22 -4.95 -4.94
N SER A 50 11.88 -3.83 -4.71
CA SER A 50 12.29 -2.91 -5.78
C SER A 50 13.65 -2.30 -5.45
N SER A 51 14.16 -1.51 -6.40
CA SER A 51 15.36 -0.70 -6.23
C SER A 51 15.18 0.58 -7.04
N GLU A 52 14.03 1.23 -6.86
CA GLU A 52 13.70 2.46 -7.58
C GLU A 52 14.75 3.54 -7.36
N ALA A 53 15.03 4.30 -8.42
CA ALA A 53 16.11 5.29 -8.41
C ALA A 53 15.87 6.38 -7.36
N GLN A 54 14.62 6.83 -7.22
CA GLN A 54 14.23 7.75 -6.17
C GLN A 54 13.86 6.99 -4.90
N PRO A 55 14.23 7.51 -3.70
CA PRO A 55 13.83 6.89 -2.44
C PRO A 55 12.32 6.96 -2.22
N VAL A 56 11.65 8.00 -2.73
CA VAL A 56 10.18 8.18 -2.68
C VAL A 56 9.72 8.72 -4.02
N ASP A 57 8.65 8.13 -4.56
CA ASP A 57 7.94 8.60 -5.75
C ASP A 57 6.43 8.47 -5.52
N GLU A 58 5.82 9.55 -5.02
CA GLU A 58 4.42 9.53 -4.58
C GLU A 58 3.44 9.18 -5.70
N ALA A 59 3.72 9.62 -6.94
CA ALA A 59 2.85 9.33 -8.08
C ALA A 59 2.86 7.83 -8.38
N ALA A 60 4.05 7.20 -8.37
CA ALA A 60 4.18 5.76 -8.54
C ALA A 60 3.53 4.99 -7.38
N ASP A 61 3.65 5.48 -6.14
CA ASP A 61 3.06 4.86 -4.95
C ASP A 61 1.51 4.84 -5.03
N ILE A 62 0.89 5.92 -5.51
CA ILE A 62 -0.56 6.01 -5.75
C ILE A 62 -0.99 4.97 -6.80
N GLU A 63 -0.33 4.95 -7.96
CA GLU A 63 -0.65 4.01 -9.04
C GLU A 63 -0.50 2.55 -8.59
N LEU A 64 0.51 2.27 -7.76
CA LEU A 64 0.77 0.94 -7.26
C LEU A 64 -0.30 0.44 -6.28
N ILE A 65 -0.79 1.31 -5.38
CA ILE A 65 -1.91 0.98 -4.49
C ILE A 65 -3.16 0.66 -5.30
N GLU A 66 -3.49 1.47 -6.31
CA GLU A 66 -4.64 1.19 -7.20
C GLU A 66 -4.48 -0.15 -7.93
N PHE A 67 -3.26 -0.49 -8.33
CA PHE A 67 -2.96 -1.78 -8.95
C PHE A 67 -3.18 -2.94 -7.97
N PHE A 68 -2.69 -2.86 -6.73
CA PHE A 68 -2.90 -3.88 -5.71
C PHE A 68 -4.39 -4.08 -5.38
N ASP A 69 -5.16 -2.99 -5.27
CA ASP A 69 -6.61 -3.04 -5.10
C ASP A 69 -7.28 -3.82 -6.26
N ARG A 70 -6.87 -3.57 -7.50
CA ARG A 70 -7.39 -4.27 -8.69
C ARG A 70 -7.04 -5.76 -8.65
N VAL A 71 -5.82 -6.12 -8.26
CA VAL A 71 -5.41 -7.53 -8.09
C VAL A 71 -6.30 -8.23 -7.06
N CYS A 72 -6.52 -7.60 -5.91
CA CYS A 72 -7.37 -8.18 -4.85
C CYS A 72 -8.83 -8.34 -5.29
N ARG A 73 -9.36 -7.41 -6.11
CA ARG A 73 -10.73 -7.50 -6.65
C ARG A 73 -10.93 -8.64 -7.63
N VAL A 74 -9.92 -9.02 -8.42
CA VAL A 74 -10.05 -10.12 -9.39
C VAL A 74 -9.83 -11.51 -8.78
N LEU A 75 -9.22 -11.58 -7.60
CA LEU A 75 -9.00 -12.82 -6.86
C LEU A 75 -10.18 -13.23 -5.97
N ASN A 76 -11.20 -12.38 -5.84
CA ASN A 76 -12.38 -12.58 -5.00
C ASN A 76 -13.65 -12.79 -5.84
#